data_AF-A0A1R0KLB8-F1
#
_entry.id   AF-A0A1R0KLB8-F1
#
_cell.length_a   1.000
_cell.length_b   1.000
_cell.length_c   1.000
_cell.angle_alpha   90.00
_cell.angle_beta   90.00
_cell.angle_gamma   90.00
#
_symmetry.space_group_name_H-M   'P 1'
#
loop_
_entity.id
_entity.type
_entity.pdbx_description
1 polymer ?
#
loop_
_entity_poly.entity_id
_entity_poly.type
_entity_poly.pdbx_seq_one_letter_code
_entity_poly.pdbx_strand_id
1 'polypeptide(L)'
;MIYHDMAVYEDFERCANRLFEMVRDCARKFPGKPRGLFMDVQGHRNIEGGFDHDAWELMSEFIPNVLFPYLTEMSTPLLHARNGKAQREDVPDHVEFFPPLDGTQFEYDVLKSETRSRPEINSARATPPSVEQIADYLGLSDPCCLICWATPVERAHALPRALDGSHSLANFALLCKEHHREAPDVADAEAFWKWIDYASLRDSSRRMTLIEEKLKVPAPEPKSDPEPEKSEFFAKVIAELKALHEWKDDDFQGGKWGEILTEYYEVLHQKTGKHFGIEAKVSTHAWAMDIARRRISKNTRATDQGPVETALELVTACLQDKASLEELTDHCTRRLVPVLSDPRDAERVQYLLADLGNDRERALQILEVTVTALRPIDRPEGRSGP
;
A
#
# COMPACT_ATOMS: atom_id res chain seq x y z
N MET A 1 13.16 12.13 -22.82
CA MET A 1 13.63 10.81 -22.38
C MET A 1 12.72 10.36 -21.25
N ILE A 2 12.25 9.12 -21.32
CA ILE A 2 11.38 8.46 -20.35
C ILE A 2 12.27 7.44 -19.65
N TYR A 3 12.34 7.48 -18.32
CA TYR A 3 13.12 6.55 -17.52
C TYR A 3 12.20 5.83 -16.54
N HIS A 4 12.31 4.50 -16.44
CA HIS A 4 11.58 3.71 -15.47
C HIS A 4 12.46 2.59 -14.91
N ASP A 5 12.20 2.18 -13.69
CA ASP A 5 12.96 1.13 -13.02
C ASP A 5 11.95 0.18 -12.39
N MET A 6 11.83 -1.03 -12.93
CA MET A 6 10.85 -2.01 -12.47
C MET A 6 11.26 -2.51 -11.09
N ALA A 7 10.55 -2.04 -10.08
CA ALA A 7 10.84 -2.36 -8.69
C ALA A 7 10.30 -3.74 -8.31
N VAL A 8 10.94 -4.39 -7.33
CA VAL A 8 10.66 -5.79 -6.87
C VAL A 8 9.19 -6.11 -6.58
N TYR A 9 8.37 -5.09 -6.29
CA TYR A 9 6.95 -5.24 -5.96
C TYR A 9 6.02 -4.95 -7.15
N GLU A 10 6.55 -4.52 -8.28
CA GLU A 10 5.79 -4.31 -9.50
C GLU A 10 5.67 -5.64 -10.24
N ASP A 11 4.45 -6.14 -10.39
CA ASP A 11 4.19 -7.17 -11.38
C ASP A 11 4.18 -6.56 -12.79
N PHE A 12 4.02 -7.45 -13.78
CA PHE A 12 3.93 -7.06 -15.18
C PHE A 12 2.89 -5.96 -15.41
N GLU A 13 1.65 -6.16 -14.98
CA GLU A 13 0.54 -5.25 -15.28
C GLU A 13 0.75 -3.87 -14.67
N ARG A 14 1.22 -3.82 -13.41
CA ARG A 14 1.47 -2.55 -12.73
C ARG A 14 2.57 -1.75 -13.41
N CYS A 15 3.67 -2.42 -13.76
CA CYS A 15 4.79 -1.79 -14.47
C CYS A 15 4.36 -1.36 -15.89
N ALA A 16 3.63 -2.21 -16.61
CA ALA A 16 3.13 -1.95 -17.95
C ALA A 16 2.18 -0.75 -18.00
N ASN A 17 1.23 -0.67 -17.07
CA ASN A 17 0.33 0.49 -16.93
C ASN A 17 1.12 1.77 -16.68
N ARG A 18 2.05 1.76 -15.71
CA ARG A 18 2.89 2.93 -15.39
C ARG A 18 3.70 3.40 -16.60
N LEU A 19 4.37 2.49 -17.30
CA LEU A 19 5.12 2.82 -18.51
C LEU A 19 4.23 3.43 -19.60
N PHE A 20 3.05 2.86 -19.81
CA PHE A 20 2.08 3.38 -20.78
C PHE A 20 1.62 4.80 -20.41
N GLU A 21 1.29 5.05 -19.15
CA GLU A 21 0.93 6.38 -18.65
C GLU A 21 2.06 7.39 -18.83
N MET A 22 3.30 7.02 -18.55
CA MET A 22 4.47 7.88 -18.76
C MET A 22 4.62 8.27 -20.24
N VAL A 23 4.44 7.33 -21.16
CA VAL A 23 4.48 7.58 -22.61
C VAL A 23 3.34 8.53 -23.02
N ARG A 24 2.11 8.26 -22.57
CA ARG A 24 0.93 9.08 -22.84
C ARG A 24 1.11 10.52 -22.34
N ASP A 25 1.57 10.67 -21.12
CA ASP A 25 1.79 11.98 -20.50
C ASP A 25 2.90 12.76 -21.20
N CYS A 26 3.97 12.08 -21.61
CA CYS A 26 5.02 12.69 -22.42
C CYS A 26 4.50 13.14 -23.79
N ALA A 27 3.67 12.33 -24.47
CA ALA A 27 3.08 12.71 -25.75
C ALA A 27 2.17 13.95 -25.63
N ARG A 28 1.36 14.02 -24.57
CA ARG A 28 0.49 15.17 -24.29
C ARG A 28 1.28 16.44 -23.93
N LYS A 29 2.29 16.31 -23.07
CA LYS A 29 3.09 17.46 -22.59
C LYS A 29 4.06 17.98 -23.66
N PHE A 30 4.60 17.10 -24.49
CA PHE A 30 5.65 17.42 -25.45
C PHE A 30 5.35 16.83 -26.85
N PRO A 31 4.30 17.31 -27.53
CA PRO A 31 3.87 16.74 -28.81
C PRO A 31 4.97 16.84 -29.88
N GLY A 32 5.19 15.73 -30.60
CA GLY A 32 6.19 15.64 -31.67
C GLY A 32 7.66 15.68 -31.23
N LYS A 33 7.95 15.74 -29.92
CA LYS A 33 9.32 15.62 -29.42
C LYS A 33 9.73 14.13 -29.35
N PRO A 34 10.98 13.79 -29.69
CA PRO A 34 11.46 12.41 -29.61
C PRO A 34 11.28 11.80 -28.20
N ARG A 35 10.67 10.62 -28.13
CA ARG A 35 10.48 9.86 -26.89
C ARG A 35 11.37 8.62 -26.90
N GLY A 36 12.51 8.69 -26.22
CA GLY A 36 13.33 7.51 -25.90
C GLY A 36 12.95 6.94 -24.54
N LEU A 37 12.75 5.62 -24.43
CA LEU A 37 12.55 4.88 -23.18
C LEU A 37 13.86 4.25 -22.73
N PHE A 38 14.21 4.43 -21.46
CA PHE A 38 15.24 3.68 -20.78
C PHE A 38 14.60 2.99 -19.58
N MET A 39 14.80 1.68 -19.46
CA MET A 39 14.25 0.88 -18.38
C MET A 39 15.36 0.11 -17.67
N ASP A 40 15.30 0.02 -16.35
CA ASP A 40 16.05 -0.92 -15.51
C ASP A 40 15.10 -1.90 -14.79
N VAL A 41 15.66 -2.93 -14.16
CA VAL A 41 14.91 -3.98 -13.45
C VAL A 41 15.60 -4.38 -12.14
N GLN A 42 14.93 -4.13 -11.02
CA GLN A 42 15.36 -4.48 -9.66
C GLN A 42 14.73 -5.79 -9.17
N GLY A 43 15.56 -6.73 -8.71
CA GLY A 43 15.15 -7.94 -7.95
C GLY A 43 14.30 -8.98 -8.68
N HIS A 44 13.70 -8.66 -9.83
CA HIS A 44 12.99 -9.60 -10.72
C HIS A 44 13.95 -10.61 -11.32
N ARG A 45 14.29 -11.62 -10.52
CA ARG A 45 15.20 -12.70 -10.88
C ARG A 45 14.58 -14.04 -10.48
N ASN A 46 14.70 -15.01 -11.36
CA ASN A 46 14.35 -16.40 -11.08
C ASN A 46 15.51 -17.11 -10.35
N ILE A 47 15.26 -18.36 -9.93
CA ILE A 47 16.24 -19.17 -9.19
C ILE A 47 17.54 -19.47 -9.98
N GLU A 48 17.50 -19.36 -11.30
CA GLU A 48 18.65 -19.57 -12.19
C GLU A 48 19.43 -18.26 -12.43
N GLY A 49 18.99 -17.14 -11.82
CA GLY A 49 19.60 -15.82 -11.96
C GLY A 49 19.19 -15.06 -13.23
N GLY A 50 18.30 -15.63 -14.06
CA GLY A 50 17.67 -14.93 -15.18
C GLY A 50 16.54 -14.01 -14.70
N PHE A 51 15.95 -13.21 -15.60
CA PHE A 51 14.75 -12.44 -15.27
C PHE A 51 13.58 -13.37 -14.94
N ASP A 52 12.73 -12.97 -13.98
CA ASP A 52 11.47 -13.67 -13.76
C ASP A 52 10.49 -13.43 -14.92
N HIS A 53 9.35 -14.12 -14.88
CA HIS A 53 8.36 -14.05 -15.95
C HIS A 53 7.87 -12.62 -16.19
N ASP A 54 7.57 -11.88 -15.12
CA ASP A 54 7.00 -10.53 -15.20
C ASP A 54 7.97 -9.56 -15.90
N ALA A 55 9.22 -9.51 -15.45
CA ALA A 55 10.22 -8.64 -16.08
C ALA A 55 10.59 -9.09 -17.49
N TRP A 56 10.63 -10.41 -17.74
CA TRP A 56 10.92 -10.93 -19.07
C TRP A 56 9.83 -10.54 -20.06
N GLU A 57 8.56 -10.81 -19.76
CA GLU A 57 7.40 -10.49 -20.61
C GLU A 57 7.32 -8.99 -20.90
N LEU A 58 7.60 -8.16 -19.89
CA LEU A 58 7.61 -6.71 -20.08
C LEU A 58 8.64 -6.27 -21.12
N MET A 59 9.86 -6.82 -21.04
CA MET A 59 10.98 -6.44 -21.90
C MET A 59 10.96 -7.11 -23.28
N SER A 60 10.48 -8.35 -23.39
CA SER A 60 10.47 -9.12 -24.63
C SER A 60 9.20 -8.90 -25.45
N GLU A 61 8.06 -8.69 -24.80
CA GLU A 61 6.76 -8.62 -25.46
C GLU A 61 6.13 -7.23 -25.37
N PHE A 62 5.85 -6.73 -24.16
CA PHE A 62 5.05 -5.51 -24.01
C PHE A 62 5.74 -4.26 -24.56
N ILE A 63 6.98 -3.98 -24.13
CA ILE A 63 7.68 -2.78 -24.59
C ILE A 63 7.90 -2.81 -26.11
N PRO A 64 8.41 -3.90 -26.71
CA PRO A 64 8.62 -3.95 -28.16
C PRO A 64 7.34 -3.92 -28.99
N ASN A 65 6.27 -4.60 -28.55
CA ASN A 65 5.08 -4.77 -29.38
C ASN A 65 4.02 -3.68 -29.13
N VAL A 66 3.94 -3.14 -27.91
CA VAL A 66 2.91 -2.18 -27.50
C VAL A 66 3.45 -0.76 -27.42
N LEU A 67 4.57 -0.53 -26.73
CA LEU A 67 5.09 0.82 -26.49
C LEU A 67 5.96 1.36 -27.62
N PHE A 68 6.77 0.51 -28.24
CA PHE A 68 7.75 0.92 -29.25
C PHE A 68 7.19 1.75 -30.42
N PRO A 69 5.94 1.52 -30.92
CA PRO A 69 5.34 2.39 -31.92
C PRO A 69 5.27 3.88 -31.53
N TYR A 70 5.23 4.18 -30.23
CA TYR A 70 5.12 5.55 -29.69
C TYR A 70 6.47 6.14 -29.28
N LEU A 71 7.55 5.38 -29.46
CA LEU A 71 8.92 5.73 -29.05
C LEU A 71 9.83 5.87 -30.28
N THR A 72 10.87 6.70 -30.16
CA THR A 72 11.98 6.77 -31.13
C THR A 72 13.08 5.76 -30.81
N GLU A 73 13.22 5.39 -29.54
CA GLU A 73 14.28 4.50 -29.05
C GLU A 73 13.80 3.81 -27.77
N MET A 74 14.22 2.57 -27.57
CA MET A 74 14.04 1.84 -26.31
C MET A 74 15.35 1.19 -25.90
N SER A 75 15.64 1.22 -24.59
CA SER A 75 16.78 0.57 -23.99
C SER A 75 16.30 -0.13 -22.73
N THR A 76 16.45 -1.45 -22.69
CA THR A 76 16.13 -2.31 -21.55
C THR A 76 17.35 -3.20 -21.26
N PRO A 77 17.43 -3.87 -20.10
CA PRO A 77 18.49 -4.83 -19.84
C PRO A 77 18.56 -5.98 -20.86
N LEU A 78 17.43 -6.33 -21.48
CA LEU A 78 17.35 -7.42 -22.46
C LEU A 78 17.66 -6.96 -23.89
N LEU A 79 17.23 -5.76 -24.26
CA LEU A 79 17.24 -5.30 -25.65
C LEU A 79 17.38 -3.78 -25.74
N HIS A 80 18.15 -3.35 -26.73
CA HIS A 80 18.21 -1.96 -27.20
C HIS A 80 17.79 -1.86 -28.67
N ALA A 81 16.91 -0.93 -29.01
CA ALA A 81 16.44 -0.73 -30.38
C ALA A 81 16.06 0.73 -30.68
N ARG A 82 16.33 1.16 -31.92
CA ARG A 82 15.85 2.43 -32.47
C ARG A 82 14.69 2.20 -33.42
N ASN A 83 13.64 3.00 -33.29
CA ASN A 83 12.47 2.90 -34.14
C ASN A 83 12.79 3.48 -35.52
N GLY A 84 12.83 2.62 -36.54
CA GLY A 84 13.05 3.04 -37.93
C GLY A 84 11.83 3.71 -38.56
N LYS A 85 10.67 3.68 -37.90
CA LYS A 85 9.44 4.37 -38.31
C LYS A 85 9.29 5.68 -37.52
N ALA A 86 8.47 6.60 -38.03
CA ALA A 86 8.08 7.78 -37.27
C ALA A 86 7.32 7.34 -36.02
N GLN A 87 7.66 7.93 -34.86
CA GLN A 87 6.91 7.71 -33.62
C GLN A 87 5.45 8.14 -33.80
N ARG A 88 4.53 7.37 -33.25
CA ARG A 88 3.10 7.68 -33.22
C ARG A 88 2.78 8.68 -32.10
N GLU A 89 1.89 9.62 -32.37
CA GLU A 89 1.39 10.59 -31.39
C GLU A 89 -0.02 10.25 -30.88
N ASP A 90 -0.71 9.31 -31.54
CA ASP A 90 -2.04 8.83 -31.19
C ASP A 90 -1.98 7.76 -30.08
N VAL A 91 -1.39 8.13 -28.93
CA VAL A 91 -1.33 7.27 -27.75
C VAL A 91 -2.75 7.12 -27.16
N PRO A 92 -3.28 5.90 -27.00
CA PRO A 92 -4.59 5.68 -26.38
C PRO A 92 -4.67 6.20 -24.94
N ASP A 93 -5.88 6.39 -24.44
CA ASP A 93 -6.09 6.88 -23.08
C ASP A 93 -5.77 5.82 -22.01
N HIS A 94 -6.02 4.55 -22.32
CA HIS A 94 -5.73 3.41 -21.45
C HIS A 94 -5.32 2.18 -22.27
N VAL A 95 -4.68 1.22 -21.60
CA VAL A 95 -4.35 -0.09 -22.14
C VAL A 95 -5.14 -1.15 -21.37
N GLU A 96 -5.71 -2.12 -22.08
CA GLU A 96 -6.43 -3.25 -21.46
C GLU A 96 -5.61 -4.52 -21.65
N PHE A 97 -5.42 -5.26 -20.57
CA PHE A 97 -4.78 -6.56 -20.57
C PHE A 97 -5.86 -7.64 -20.55
N PHE A 98 -5.74 -8.61 -21.46
CA PHE A 98 -6.66 -9.74 -21.52
C PHE A 98 -5.93 -11.01 -21.14
N PRO A 99 -6.56 -11.91 -20.36
CA PRO A 99 -6.00 -13.23 -20.13
C PRO A 99 -5.92 -14.01 -21.45
N PRO A 100 -4.97 -14.96 -21.57
CA PRO A 100 -4.82 -15.78 -22.78
C PRO A 100 -6.12 -16.50 -23.18
N LEU A 101 -6.46 -16.43 -24.47
CA LEU A 101 -7.70 -16.97 -25.03
C LEU A 101 -7.76 -18.51 -25.02
N ASP A 102 -6.65 -19.19 -24.79
CA ASP A 102 -6.50 -20.64 -24.79
C ASP A 102 -6.93 -21.30 -23.47
N GLY A 103 -7.41 -20.52 -22.50
CA GLY A 103 -8.01 -21.04 -21.26
C GLY A 103 -7.00 -21.63 -20.28
N THR A 104 -5.70 -21.41 -20.51
CA THR A 104 -4.70 -21.57 -19.44
C THR A 104 -5.06 -20.61 -18.32
N GLN A 105 -5.36 -21.15 -17.14
CA GLN A 105 -5.61 -20.36 -15.94
C GLN A 105 -4.33 -19.61 -15.54
N PHE A 106 -4.18 -18.40 -16.07
CA PHE A 106 -3.21 -17.44 -15.56
C PHE A 106 -3.96 -16.58 -14.55
N GLU A 107 -3.78 -16.87 -13.25
CA GLU A 107 -4.31 -16.07 -12.15
C GLU A 107 -3.55 -14.73 -12.07
N TYR A 108 -3.87 -13.79 -12.96
CA TYR A 108 -3.68 -12.37 -12.67
C TYR A 108 -5.04 -11.81 -12.28
N ASP A 109 -5.35 -11.90 -10.99
CA ASP A 109 -6.57 -11.32 -10.44
C ASP A 109 -6.28 -9.87 -10.05
N VAL A 110 -6.46 -8.97 -11.01
CA VAL A 110 -6.26 -7.51 -10.91
C VAL A 110 -7.04 -6.89 -9.74
N LEU A 111 -8.11 -7.54 -9.28
CA LEU A 111 -8.92 -7.12 -8.13
C LEU A 111 -8.50 -7.78 -6.80
N LYS A 112 -7.63 -8.79 -6.86
CA LYS A 112 -6.91 -9.37 -5.72
C LYS A 112 -5.40 -9.06 -5.78
N SER A 113 -4.99 -7.94 -6.39
CA SER A 113 -3.62 -7.45 -6.25
C SER A 113 -3.37 -6.98 -4.80
N GLU A 114 -3.46 -7.91 -3.84
CA GLU A 114 -2.76 -7.78 -2.57
C GLU A 114 -1.30 -7.58 -2.94
N THR A 115 -0.75 -6.47 -2.48
CA THR A 115 0.65 -6.09 -2.62
C THR A 115 1.49 -7.33 -2.35
N ARG A 116 2.15 -7.89 -3.39
CA ARG A 116 2.89 -9.15 -3.26
C ARG A 116 3.82 -9.02 -2.06
N SER A 117 3.56 -9.78 -1.00
CA SER A 117 4.33 -9.67 0.24
C SER A 117 5.78 -9.96 -0.11
N ARG A 118 6.68 -9.00 0.15
CA ARG A 118 8.11 -9.18 -0.10
C ARG A 118 8.53 -10.50 0.56
N PRO A 119 9.22 -11.41 -0.15
CA PRO A 119 9.55 -12.71 0.40
C PRO A 119 10.33 -12.51 1.71
N GLU A 120 9.78 -13.05 2.80
CA GLU A 120 10.41 -13.03 4.12
C GLU A 120 11.66 -13.92 4.10
N ILE A 121 12.77 -13.39 3.60
CA ILE A 121 14.05 -14.08 3.68
C ILE A 121 14.54 -13.98 5.13
N ASN A 122 14.24 -15.03 5.91
CA ASN A 122 14.73 -15.36 7.25
C ASN A 122 14.73 -14.20 8.28
N SER A 123 13.73 -14.23 9.17
CA SER A 123 13.36 -13.23 10.17
C SER A 123 14.16 -13.25 11.49
N ALA A 124 15.15 -14.12 11.66
CA ALA A 124 15.83 -14.33 12.93
C ALA A 124 17.15 -13.53 13.11
N ARG A 125 17.27 -12.33 12.54
CA ARG A 125 18.48 -11.51 12.71
C ARG A 125 18.45 -10.74 14.03
N ALA A 126 19.48 -10.91 14.85
CA ALA A 126 19.65 -10.15 16.10
C ALA A 126 20.18 -8.72 15.87
N THR A 127 20.78 -8.45 14.70
CA THR A 127 21.37 -7.16 14.34
C THR A 127 20.86 -6.68 12.98
N PRO A 128 20.80 -5.36 12.74
CA PRO A 128 20.46 -4.82 11.43
C PRO A 128 21.43 -5.30 10.34
N PRO A 129 20.93 -5.63 9.13
CA PRO A 129 21.78 -5.97 7.99
C PRO A 129 22.72 -4.82 7.61
N SER A 130 23.80 -5.16 6.89
CA SER A 130 24.69 -4.15 6.32
C SER A 130 24.02 -3.45 5.14
N VAL A 131 24.55 -2.28 4.77
CA VAL A 131 24.04 -1.51 3.62
C VAL A 131 24.17 -2.30 2.33
N GLU A 132 25.25 -3.06 2.17
CA GLU A 132 25.54 -3.92 1.03
C GLU A 132 24.54 -5.08 0.97
N GLN A 133 24.25 -5.74 2.10
CA GLN A 133 23.26 -6.82 2.13
C GLN A 133 21.87 -6.35 1.75
N ILE A 134 21.50 -5.13 2.14
CA ILE A 134 20.22 -4.52 1.75
C ILE A 134 20.25 -4.16 0.27
N ALA A 135 21.35 -3.58 -0.25
CA ALA A 135 21.51 -3.28 -1.66
C ALA A 135 21.39 -4.54 -2.53
N ASP A 136 22.08 -5.62 -2.16
CA ASP A 136 22.02 -6.92 -2.83
C ASP A 136 20.58 -7.46 -2.86
N TYR A 137 19.88 -7.41 -1.72
CA TYR A 137 18.49 -7.85 -1.62
C TYR A 137 17.54 -7.02 -2.48
N LEU A 138 17.77 -5.71 -2.55
CA LEU A 138 17.02 -4.79 -3.40
C LEU A 138 17.44 -4.88 -4.88
N GLY A 139 18.46 -5.68 -5.21
CA GLY A 139 18.98 -5.81 -6.57
C GLY A 139 19.71 -4.56 -7.07
N LEU A 140 20.24 -3.73 -6.17
CA LEU A 140 21.02 -2.54 -6.49
C LEU A 140 22.48 -2.93 -6.76
N SER A 141 23.05 -2.43 -7.86
CA SER A 141 24.47 -2.69 -8.19
C SER A 141 25.43 -1.99 -7.22
N ASP A 142 25.04 -0.81 -6.74
CA ASP A 142 25.76 -0.03 -5.73
C ASP A 142 24.77 0.48 -4.69
N PRO A 143 25.16 0.62 -3.40
CA PRO A 143 24.27 1.17 -2.40
C PRO A 143 23.92 2.63 -2.66
N CYS A 144 22.69 2.86 -3.10
CA CYS A 144 22.17 4.19 -3.45
C CYS A 144 20.73 4.37 -2.94
N CYS A 145 20.28 5.61 -2.84
CA CYS A 145 18.93 5.91 -2.37
C CYS A 145 17.89 5.31 -3.33
N LEU A 146 16.91 4.56 -2.82
CA LEU A 146 15.83 4.00 -3.64
C LEU A 146 14.99 5.05 -4.36
N ILE A 147 14.92 6.28 -3.83
CA ILE A 147 14.11 7.36 -4.42
C ILE A 147 14.91 8.17 -5.43
N CYS A 148 16.15 8.55 -5.12
CA CYS A 148 16.91 9.51 -5.93
C CYS A 148 18.29 9.05 -6.37
N TRP A 149 18.74 7.86 -5.97
CA TRP A 149 20.08 7.30 -6.19
C TRP A 149 21.25 8.10 -5.62
N ALA A 150 20.97 9.13 -4.81
CA ALA A 150 22.02 9.83 -4.10
C ALA A 150 22.73 8.90 -3.11
N THR A 151 24.01 9.21 -2.89
CA THR A 151 24.88 8.60 -1.88
C THR A 151 25.47 9.71 -1.01
N PRO A 152 25.79 9.49 0.28
CA PRO A 152 25.66 8.24 1.01
C PRO A 152 24.22 7.94 1.44
N VAL A 153 23.96 6.68 1.78
CA VAL A 153 22.64 6.17 2.22
C VAL A 153 22.60 5.76 3.68
N GLU A 154 21.40 5.82 4.24
CA GLU A 154 21.03 5.39 5.57
C GLU A 154 20.04 4.22 5.47
N ARG A 155 20.02 3.38 6.51
CA ARG A 155 19.10 2.25 6.64
C ARG A 155 17.78 2.76 7.21
N ALA A 156 16.76 2.85 6.37
CA ALA A 156 15.42 3.22 6.77
C ALA A 156 14.61 1.95 7.07
N HIS A 157 13.99 1.88 8.25
CA HIS A 157 13.12 0.77 8.60
C HIS A 157 11.71 1.04 8.05
N ALA A 158 11.12 0.09 7.35
CA ALA A 158 9.73 0.20 6.90
C ALA A 158 8.75 0.11 8.09
N LEU A 159 9.03 -0.79 9.02
CA LEU A 159 8.44 -0.83 10.36
C LEU A 159 9.54 -0.49 11.39
N PRO A 160 9.45 0.63 12.11
CA PRO A 160 10.44 1.02 13.12
C PRO A 160 10.61 -0.02 14.23
N ARG A 161 11.82 -0.16 14.76
CA ARG A 161 12.11 -1.06 15.90
C ARG A 161 11.28 -0.74 17.15
N ALA A 162 10.97 0.53 17.38
CA ALA A 162 10.11 0.95 18.49
C ALA A 162 8.68 0.43 18.38
N LEU A 163 8.30 -0.08 17.21
CA LEU A 163 7.00 -0.65 16.86
C LEU A 163 7.14 -2.12 16.44
N ASP A 164 8.09 -2.84 17.06
CA ASP A 164 8.38 -4.26 16.84
C ASP A 164 8.83 -4.64 15.41
N GLY A 165 9.40 -3.68 14.67
CA GLY A 165 10.04 -3.91 13.39
C GLY A 165 11.19 -4.93 13.45
N SER A 166 11.17 -5.90 12.53
CA SER A 166 12.19 -6.95 12.43
C SER A 166 13.51 -6.44 11.82
N HIS A 167 14.58 -7.22 11.95
CA HIS A 167 15.82 -6.99 11.22
C HIS A 167 15.91 -7.79 9.90
N SER A 168 14.78 -8.21 9.33
CA SER A 168 14.78 -8.85 8.00
C SER A 168 15.18 -7.85 6.93
N LEU A 169 15.78 -8.34 5.84
CA LEU A 169 16.13 -7.50 4.68
C LEU A 169 14.89 -6.84 4.07
N ALA A 170 13.73 -7.53 4.12
CA ALA A 170 12.45 -7.00 3.66
C ALA A 170 11.95 -5.79 4.44
N ASN A 171 12.43 -5.56 5.67
CA ASN A 171 12.06 -4.41 6.50
C ASN A 171 12.96 -3.18 6.28
N PHE A 172 13.90 -3.21 5.34
CA PHE A 172 14.82 -2.10 5.10
C PHE A 172 14.73 -1.52 3.69
N ALA A 173 14.74 -0.19 3.63
CA ALA A 173 15.05 0.60 2.45
C ALA A 173 16.41 1.29 2.62
N LEU A 174 17.09 1.57 1.50
CA LEU A 174 18.23 2.47 1.47
C LEU A 174 17.75 3.84 1.02
N LEU A 175 17.90 4.85 1.87
CA LEU A 175 17.48 6.23 1.60
C LEU A 175 18.63 7.20 1.85
N CYS A 176 18.73 8.27 1.06
CA CYS A 176 19.62 9.38 1.42
C CYS A 176 19.05 10.11 2.65
N LYS A 177 19.87 10.94 3.30
CA LYS A 177 19.49 11.67 4.52
C LYS A 177 18.22 12.52 4.36
N GLU A 178 18.00 13.11 3.18
CA GLU A 178 16.81 13.91 2.91
C GLU A 178 15.56 13.04 2.87
N HIS A 179 15.55 12.01 2.01
CA HIS A 179 14.42 11.09 1.91
C HIS A 179 14.15 10.31 3.20
N HIS A 180 15.19 9.96 3.96
CA HIS A 180 15.01 9.28 5.23
C HIS A 180 14.33 10.18 6.28
N ARG A 181 14.59 11.49 6.27
CA ARG A 181 13.89 12.45 7.14
C ARG A 181 12.42 12.62 6.76
N GLU A 182 12.07 12.45 5.50
CA GLU A 182 10.69 12.55 5.03
C GLU A 182 9.90 11.24 5.17
N ALA A 183 10.58 10.10 5.22
CA ALA A 183 9.95 8.78 5.26
C ALA A 183 9.07 8.59 6.51
N PRO A 184 7.87 8.01 6.38
CA PRO A 184 6.90 7.95 7.47
C PRO A 184 7.37 7.06 8.62
N ASP A 185 7.10 7.48 9.85
CA ASP A 185 7.37 6.70 11.08
C ASP A 185 6.08 6.05 11.57
N VAL A 186 5.64 4.98 10.90
CA VAL A 186 4.32 4.38 11.11
C VAL A 186 4.43 2.88 11.41
N ALA A 187 3.45 2.36 12.16
CA ALA A 187 3.34 0.92 12.45
C ALA A 187 2.82 0.08 11.26
N ASP A 188 2.95 0.61 10.04
CA ASP A 188 2.36 0.11 8.82
C ASP A 188 3.44 0.12 7.73
N ALA A 189 4.13 -1.01 7.59
CA ALA A 189 5.20 -1.15 6.61
C ALA A 189 4.69 -0.93 5.18
N GLU A 190 3.43 -1.26 4.88
CA GLU A 190 2.86 -1.08 3.56
C GLU A 190 2.70 0.42 3.25
N ALA A 191 2.27 1.22 4.22
CA ALA A 191 2.22 2.67 4.08
C ALA A 191 3.60 3.28 3.81
N PHE A 192 4.65 2.78 4.47
CA PHE A 192 6.03 3.18 4.18
C PHE A 192 6.41 2.88 2.73
N TRP A 193 6.12 1.68 2.24
CA TRP A 193 6.45 1.32 0.85
C TRP A 193 5.62 2.08 -0.18
N LYS A 194 4.33 2.32 0.07
CA LYS A 194 3.50 3.21 -0.77
C LYS A 194 4.06 4.63 -0.83
N TRP A 195 4.60 5.12 0.28
CA TRP A 195 5.28 6.40 0.31
C TRP A 195 6.56 6.39 -0.54
N ILE A 196 7.36 5.32 -0.51
CA ILE A 196 8.54 5.17 -1.38
C ILE A 196 8.15 5.27 -2.87
N ASP A 197 7.05 4.63 -3.28
CA ASP A 197 6.54 4.69 -4.67
C ASP A 197 6.21 6.13 -5.06
N TYR A 198 5.44 6.80 -4.22
CA TYR A 198 5.04 8.18 -4.45
C TYR A 198 6.24 9.13 -4.50
N ALA A 199 7.16 9.02 -3.53
CA ALA A 199 8.35 9.85 -3.48
C ALA A 199 9.27 9.58 -4.67
N SER A 200 9.38 8.34 -5.13
CA SER A 200 10.13 7.97 -6.34
C SER A 200 9.57 8.63 -7.60
N LEU A 201 8.24 8.71 -7.73
CA LEU A 201 7.60 9.41 -8.85
C LEU A 201 7.79 10.93 -8.73
N ARG A 202 7.52 11.49 -7.54
CA ARG A 202 7.62 12.93 -7.24
C ARG A 202 9.03 13.47 -7.49
N ASP A 203 10.04 12.72 -7.07
CA ASP A 203 11.45 13.14 -7.09
C ASP A 203 12.26 12.44 -8.18
N SER A 204 11.60 11.77 -9.13
CA SER A 204 12.21 11.09 -10.28
C SER A 204 13.13 12.01 -11.09
N SER A 205 12.85 13.31 -11.13
CA SER A 205 13.68 14.32 -11.77
C SER A 205 15.09 14.44 -11.16
N ARG A 206 15.25 14.16 -9.86
CA ARG A 206 16.56 14.16 -9.18
C ARG A 206 17.44 12.99 -9.60
N ARG A 207 16.84 11.84 -9.96
CA ARG A 207 17.58 10.72 -10.58
C ARG A 207 18.20 11.16 -11.90
N MET A 208 17.46 11.95 -12.70
CA MET A 208 17.93 12.48 -13.97
C MET A 208 19.12 13.43 -13.81
N THR A 209 19.12 14.28 -12.77
CA THR A 209 20.24 15.19 -12.48
C THR A 209 21.54 14.44 -12.17
N LEU A 210 21.47 13.31 -11.48
CA LEU A 210 22.65 12.47 -11.20
C LEU A 210 23.15 11.70 -12.43
N ILE A 211 22.25 11.29 -13.33
CA ILE A 211 22.61 10.74 -14.65
C ILE A 211 23.29 11.83 -15.49
N GLU A 212 22.75 13.05 -15.48
CA GLU A 212 23.32 14.23 -16.17
C GLU A 212 24.67 14.65 -15.58
N GLU A 213 24.86 14.58 -14.25
CA GLU A 213 26.14 14.80 -13.59
C GLU A 213 27.18 13.74 -13.97
N LYS A 214 26.78 12.46 -14.04
CA LYS A 214 27.64 11.39 -14.58
C LYS A 214 27.99 11.61 -16.06
N LEU A 215 27.22 12.42 -16.79
CA LEU A 215 27.41 12.78 -18.21
C LEU A 215 27.96 14.20 -18.45
N LYS A 216 28.27 14.97 -17.39
CA LYS A 216 28.79 16.36 -17.35
C LYS A 216 27.95 17.46 -18.04
N VAL A 217 27.18 18.20 -17.23
CA VAL A 217 27.06 19.69 -17.24
C VAL A 217 26.78 20.16 -15.79
N PRO A 218 27.43 21.21 -15.25
CA PRO A 218 27.21 21.60 -13.86
C PRO A 218 25.95 22.47 -13.72
N ALA A 219 25.09 22.14 -12.75
CA ALA A 219 24.02 22.98 -12.25
C ALA A 219 24.21 23.21 -10.74
N PRO A 220 23.77 24.36 -10.19
CA PRO A 220 24.08 24.75 -8.81
C PRO A 220 23.25 23.98 -7.79
N GLU A 221 23.87 23.66 -6.65
CA GLU A 221 23.26 22.97 -5.51
C GLU A 221 22.09 23.76 -4.90
N PRO A 222 20.98 23.09 -4.51
CA PRO A 222 19.96 23.73 -3.71
C PRO A 222 20.43 23.85 -2.25
N LYS A 223 20.13 25.00 -1.65
CA LYS A 223 20.37 25.26 -0.22
C LYS A 223 19.30 24.52 0.59
N SER A 224 19.70 24.01 1.75
CA SER A 224 18.81 23.44 2.75
C SER A 224 17.77 24.46 3.19
N ASP A 225 16.49 24.14 3.00
CA ASP A 225 15.38 24.99 3.43
C ASP A 225 15.22 24.97 4.96
N PRO A 226 14.85 26.10 5.59
CA PRO A 226 14.47 26.16 6.99
C PRO A 226 13.14 25.41 7.23
N GLU A 227 12.88 25.04 8.49
CA GLU A 227 11.63 24.39 8.89
C GLU A 227 10.39 25.16 8.36
N PRO A 228 9.45 24.50 7.68
CA PRO A 228 8.30 25.16 7.09
C PRO A 228 7.36 25.72 8.16
N GLU A 229 6.82 26.92 7.95
CA GLU A 229 5.77 27.48 8.79
C GLU A 229 4.56 26.54 8.83
N LYS A 230 3.78 26.57 9.94
CA LYS A 230 2.65 25.64 10.16
C LYS A 230 1.63 25.59 9.01
N SER A 231 1.45 26.69 8.27
CA SER A 231 0.56 26.73 7.09
C SER A 231 1.13 25.97 5.90
N GLU A 232 2.44 26.04 5.68
CA GLU A 232 3.16 25.34 4.62
C GLU A 232 3.26 23.84 4.90
N PHE A 233 3.43 23.46 6.17
CA PHE A 233 3.38 22.06 6.60
C PHE A 233 2.03 21.41 6.26
N PHE A 234 0.92 22.04 6.65
CA PHE A 234 -0.41 21.50 6.35
C PHE A 234 -0.73 21.49 4.85
N ALA A 235 -0.23 22.46 4.09
CA ALA A 235 -0.34 22.44 2.63
C ALA A 235 0.36 21.21 2.02
N LYS A 236 1.54 20.84 2.53
CA LYS A 236 2.26 19.63 2.12
C LYS A 236 1.49 18.35 2.49
N VAL A 237 0.88 18.31 3.68
CA VAL A 237 0.02 17.17 4.09
C VAL A 237 -1.18 17.01 3.16
N ILE A 238 -1.87 18.11 2.82
CA ILE A 238 -3.01 18.08 1.89
C ILE A 238 -2.57 17.60 0.50
N ALA A 239 -1.42 18.08 0.00
CA ALA A 239 -0.91 17.65 -1.29
C ALA A 239 -0.64 16.13 -1.31
N GLU A 240 -0.04 15.59 -0.25
CA GLU A 240 0.22 14.16 -0.13
C GLU A 240 -1.06 13.33 0.02
N LEU A 241 -2.04 13.79 0.79
CA LEU A 241 -3.36 13.15 0.90
C LEU A 241 -4.06 13.02 -0.46
N LYS A 242 -4.00 14.07 -1.29
CA LYS A 242 -4.58 14.04 -2.63
C LYS A 242 -3.82 13.08 -3.56
N ALA A 243 -2.49 13.14 -3.53
CA ALA A 243 -1.65 12.39 -4.47
C ALA A 243 -1.53 10.90 -4.12
N LEU A 244 -1.44 10.56 -2.84
CA LEU A 244 -1.18 9.20 -2.36
C LEU A 244 -2.45 8.48 -1.91
N HIS A 245 -3.43 9.21 -1.36
CA HIS A 245 -4.61 8.64 -0.72
C HIS A 245 -5.92 8.99 -1.45
N GLU A 246 -5.83 9.62 -2.62
CA GLU A 246 -6.95 9.99 -3.49
C GLU A 246 -8.02 10.86 -2.79
N TRP A 247 -7.59 11.70 -1.85
CA TRP A 247 -8.50 12.64 -1.20
C TRP A 247 -9.01 13.70 -2.19
N LYS A 248 -10.27 14.08 -2.07
CA LYS A 248 -10.93 15.12 -2.87
C LYS A 248 -11.15 16.38 -2.06
N ASP A 249 -11.39 17.50 -2.72
CA ASP A 249 -11.66 18.78 -2.03
C ASP A 249 -12.85 18.69 -1.06
N ASP A 250 -13.84 17.86 -1.38
CA ASP A 250 -15.01 17.62 -0.54
C ASP A 250 -14.67 16.88 0.77
N ASP A 251 -13.59 16.09 0.80
CA ASP A 251 -13.14 15.37 2.01
C ASP A 251 -12.63 16.34 3.09
N PHE A 252 -12.29 17.57 2.71
CA PHE A 252 -11.81 18.62 3.62
C PHE A 252 -12.92 19.56 4.11
N GLN A 253 -14.20 19.29 3.78
CA GLN A 253 -15.32 20.19 4.07
C GLN A 253 -16.35 19.57 5.03
N GLY A 254 -17.02 20.43 5.81
CA GLY A 254 -18.23 20.08 6.58
C GLY A 254 -18.02 19.34 7.90
N GLY A 255 -19.09 18.71 8.41
CA GLY A 255 -19.11 18.04 9.73
C GLY A 255 -18.21 16.80 9.84
N LYS A 256 -17.99 16.10 8.73
CA LYS A 256 -17.10 14.91 8.66
C LYS A 256 -15.65 15.22 8.96
N TRP A 257 -15.19 16.44 8.63
CA TRP A 257 -13.82 16.87 8.91
C TRP A 257 -13.52 16.93 10.41
N GLY A 258 -14.48 17.35 11.24
CA GLY A 258 -14.32 17.36 12.70
C GLY A 258 -14.19 15.97 13.31
N GLU A 259 -14.95 15.01 12.79
CA GLU A 259 -14.86 13.60 13.20
C GLU A 259 -13.52 12.99 12.78
N ILE A 260 -13.10 13.23 11.54
CA ILE A 260 -11.80 12.79 11.00
C ILE A 260 -10.65 13.34 11.86
N LEU A 261 -10.68 14.62 12.22
CA LEU A 261 -9.64 15.21 13.07
C LEU A 261 -9.58 14.57 14.45
N THR A 262 -10.72 14.20 15.03
CA THR A 262 -10.76 13.54 16.34
C THR A 262 -10.11 12.16 16.27
N GLU A 263 -10.55 11.33 15.31
CA GLU A 263 -9.98 9.99 15.09
C GLU A 263 -8.50 10.05 14.66
N TYR A 264 -8.11 11.07 13.90
CA TYR A 264 -6.72 11.30 13.49
C TYR A 264 -5.77 11.42 14.68
N TYR A 265 -6.14 12.18 15.73
CA TYR A 265 -5.30 12.29 16.92
C TYR A 265 -5.18 10.95 17.67
N GLU A 266 -6.24 10.14 17.67
CA GLU A 266 -6.21 8.80 18.25
C GLU A 266 -5.31 7.85 17.45
N VAL A 267 -5.43 7.85 16.13
CA VAL A 267 -4.57 7.06 15.22
C VAL A 267 -3.11 7.44 15.42
N LEU A 268 -2.80 8.74 15.40
CA LEU A 268 -1.45 9.25 15.59
C LEU A 268 -0.92 8.78 16.95
N HIS A 269 -1.67 8.98 18.03
CA HIS A 269 -1.25 8.59 19.38
C HIS A 269 -1.01 7.08 19.54
N GLN A 270 -1.89 6.24 18.97
CA GLN A 270 -1.81 4.79 19.09
C GLN A 270 -0.66 4.19 18.27
N LYS A 271 -0.33 4.78 17.12
CA LYS A 271 0.50 4.12 16.10
C LYS A 271 1.88 4.73 15.93
N THR A 272 2.13 5.92 16.50
CA THR A 272 3.48 6.50 16.56
C THR A 272 4.17 6.26 17.92
N GLY A 273 3.48 5.61 18.88
CA GLY A 273 3.99 5.35 20.22
C GLY A 273 4.08 6.60 21.12
N LYS A 274 4.15 6.40 22.43
CA LYS A 274 4.28 7.46 23.46
C LYS A 274 5.62 8.20 23.36
N HIS A 275 5.86 9.02 22.34
CA HIS A 275 6.96 9.98 22.36
C HIS A 275 6.55 11.28 21.65
N PHE A 276 6.43 12.35 22.43
CA PHE A 276 6.30 13.75 22.01
C PHE A 276 7.56 14.26 21.26
N GLY A 277 8.19 13.42 20.43
CA GLY A 277 9.49 13.69 19.82
C GLY A 277 9.68 13.08 18.42
N ILE A 278 8.62 12.60 17.78
CA ILE A 278 8.65 12.36 16.32
C ILE A 278 8.55 13.74 15.66
N GLU A 279 9.57 14.13 14.91
CA GLU A 279 9.50 15.32 14.04
C GLU A 279 8.21 15.21 13.23
N ALA A 280 7.45 16.30 13.11
CA ALA A 280 6.20 16.30 12.35
C ALA A 280 6.52 16.02 10.87
N LYS A 281 6.54 14.75 10.48
CA LYS A 281 6.76 14.33 9.10
C LYS A 281 5.45 14.39 8.35
N VAL A 282 5.44 15.08 7.22
CA VAL A 282 4.25 15.25 6.37
C VAL A 282 3.59 13.89 6.07
N SER A 283 4.39 12.89 5.77
CA SER A 283 3.96 11.54 5.42
C SER A 283 3.27 10.79 6.55
N THR A 284 3.81 10.85 7.78
CA THR A 284 3.17 10.29 8.97
C THR A 284 1.79 10.91 9.22
N HIS A 285 1.68 12.23 9.04
CA HIS A 285 0.43 12.95 9.24
C HIS A 285 -0.61 12.64 8.14
N ALA A 286 -0.19 12.59 6.88
CA ALA A 286 -1.05 12.20 5.77
C ALA A 286 -1.59 10.77 5.95
N TRP A 287 -0.73 9.81 6.30
CA TRP A 287 -1.17 8.44 6.60
C TRP A 287 -2.19 8.39 7.75
N ALA A 288 -1.91 9.08 8.87
CA ALA A 288 -2.80 9.06 10.03
C ALA A 288 -4.20 9.60 9.71
N MET A 289 -4.28 10.66 8.89
CA MET A 289 -5.55 11.21 8.42
C MET A 289 -6.31 10.24 7.51
N ASP A 290 -5.62 9.56 6.59
CA ASP A 290 -6.26 8.57 5.72
C ASP A 290 -6.81 7.36 6.50
N ILE A 291 -6.07 6.85 7.47
CA ILE A 291 -6.55 5.79 8.35
C ILE A 291 -7.78 6.25 9.14
N ALA A 292 -7.78 7.48 9.67
CA ALA A 292 -8.93 8.03 10.37
C ALA A 292 -10.19 8.10 9.49
N ARG A 293 -10.05 8.61 8.25
CA ARG A 293 -11.14 8.63 7.27
C ARG A 293 -11.69 7.23 6.98
N ARG A 294 -10.81 6.24 6.81
CA ARG A 294 -11.21 4.84 6.55
C ARG A 294 -11.94 4.22 7.73
N ARG A 295 -11.49 4.48 8.97
CA ARG A 295 -12.16 3.99 10.19
C ARG A 295 -13.56 4.57 10.35
N ILE A 296 -13.72 5.88 10.15
CA ILE A 296 -15.03 6.53 10.19
C ILE A 296 -15.94 5.96 9.11
N SER A 297 -15.45 5.82 7.87
CA SER A 297 -16.25 5.26 6.77
C SER A 297 -16.69 3.82 7.01
N LYS A 298 -15.85 3.00 7.67
CA LYS A 298 -16.21 1.63 8.10
C LYS A 298 -17.26 1.64 9.20
N ASN A 299 -17.13 2.52 10.18
CA ASN A 299 -18.11 2.67 11.26
C ASN A 299 -19.46 3.17 10.73
N THR A 300 -19.48 4.11 9.78
CA THR A 300 -20.71 4.58 9.13
C THR A 300 -21.39 3.48 8.31
N ARG A 301 -20.63 2.65 7.59
CA ARG A 301 -21.18 1.48 6.88
C ARG A 301 -21.77 0.43 7.83
N ALA A 302 -21.10 0.17 8.96
CA ALA A 302 -21.59 -0.74 9.99
C ALA A 302 -22.84 -0.22 10.71
N THR A 303 -23.08 1.09 10.74
CA THR A 303 -24.33 1.67 11.25
C THR A 303 -25.47 1.69 10.22
N ASP A 304 -25.16 1.65 8.92
CA ASP A 304 -26.15 1.65 7.84
C ASP A 304 -26.62 0.23 7.44
N GLN A 305 -25.77 -0.79 7.59
CA GLN A 305 -26.17 -2.20 7.53
C GLN A 305 -26.81 -2.56 8.87
N GLY A 306 -28.08 -2.97 8.87
CA GLY A 306 -28.81 -3.22 10.12
C GLY A 306 -28.13 -4.25 11.03
N PRO A 307 -28.46 -4.30 12.33
CA PRO A 307 -27.79 -5.17 13.30
C PRO A 307 -27.80 -6.66 12.90
N VAL A 308 -28.79 -7.09 12.13
CA VAL A 308 -28.93 -8.45 11.60
C VAL A 308 -27.92 -8.78 10.50
N GLU A 309 -27.65 -7.84 9.58
CA GLU A 309 -26.73 -8.05 8.46
C GLU A 309 -25.28 -8.05 8.96
N THR A 310 -24.94 -7.10 9.83
CA THR A 310 -23.64 -7.02 10.50
C THR A 310 -23.35 -8.27 11.33
N ALA A 311 -24.35 -8.80 12.05
CA ALA A 311 -24.20 -10.03 12.82
C ALA A 311 -24.00 -11.26 11.91
N LEU A 312 -24.69 -11.33 10.77
CA LEU A 312 -24.54 -12.41 9.80
C LEU A 312 -23.13 -12.45 9.19
N GLU A 313 -22.58 -11.31 8.80
CA GLU A 313 -21.21 -11.20 8.29
C GLU A 313 -20.17 -11.63 9.33
N LEU A 314 -20.34 -11.19 10.59
CA LEU A 314 -19.44 -11.55 11.68
C LEU A 314 -19.43 -13.06 11.97
N VAL A 315 -20.61 -13.69 12.04
CA VAL A 315 -20.73 -15.14 12.25
C VAL A 315 -20.13 -15.90 11.07
N THR A 316 -20.38 -15.46 9.83
CA THR A 316 -19.86 -16.12 8.63
C THR A 316 -18.34 -16.01 8.54
N ALA A 317 -17.77 -14.83 8.82
CA ALA A 317 -16.33 -14.61 8.84
C ALA A 317 -15.64 -15.44 9.95
N CYS A 318 -16.27 -15.54 11.12
CA CYS A 318 -15.77 -16.38 12.21
C CYS A 318 -15.67 -17.87 11.81
N LEU A 319 -16.63 -18.39 11.05
CA LEU A 319 -16.67 -19.81 10.68
C LEU A 319 -15.60 -20.20 9.65
N GLN A 320 -15.02 -19.23 8.94
CA GLN A 320 -13.92 -19.45 8.01
C GLN A 320 -12.57 -19.67 8.72
N ASP A 321 -12.48 -19.34 10.01
CA ASP A 321 -11.28 -19.55 10.82
C ASP A 321 -11.19 -21.00 11.32
N LYS A 322 -9.98 -21.58 11.27
CA LYS A 322 -9.68 -22.97 11.68
C LYS A 322 -9.51 -23.14 13.20
N ALA A 323 -9.92 -22.14 13.99
CA ALA A 323 -9.87 -22.18 15.44
C ALA A 323 -10.87 -23.17 16.05
N SER A 324 -10.65 -23.53 17.31
CA SER A 324 -11.57 -24.37 18.07
C SER A 324 -12.92 -23.66 18.27
N LEU A 325 -14.00 -24.43 18.44
CA LEU A 325 -15.34 -23.85 18.64
C LEU A 325 -15.40 -22.93 19.87
N GLU A 326 -14.64 -23.23 20.92
CA GLU A 326 -14.60 -22.43 22.15
C GLU A 326 -13.96 -21.06 21.91
N GLU A 327 -12.83 -21.03 21.19
CA GLU A 327 -12.15 -19.79 20.79
C GLU A 327 -12.99 -18.93 19.85
N LEU A 328 -13.65 -19.58 18.87
CA LEU A 328 -14.60 -18.91 17.98
C LEU A 328 -15.76 -18.32 18.77
N THR A 329 -16.34 -19.09 19.69
CA THR A 329 -17.49 -18.63 20.48
C THR A 329 -17.14 -17.41 21.33
N ASP A 330 -16.01 -17.40 22.04
CA ASP A 330 -15.56 -16.25 22.84
C ASP A 330 -15.19 -15.04 21.97
N HIS A 331 -14.56 -15.26 20.80
CA HIS A 331 -14.24 -14.19 19.86
C HIS A 331 -15.50 -13.53 19.27
N CYS A 332 -16.44 -14.34 18.76
CA CYS A 332 -17.62 -13.82 18.08
C CYS A 332 -18.63 -13.26 19.09
N THR A 333 -18.81 -13.86 20.27
CA THR A 333 -19.72 -13.34 21.30
C THR A 333 -19.35 -11.92 21.71
N ARG A 334 -18.05 -11.63 21.93
CA ARG A 334 -17.59 -10.27 22.27
C ARG A 334 -17.89 -9.23 21.18
N ARG A 335 -17.98 -9.66 19.93
CA ARG A 335 -18.25 -8.78 18.77
C ARG A 335 -19.73 -8.69 18.43
N LEU A 336 -20.51 -9.72 18.75
CA LEU A 336 -21.94 -9.79 18.47
C LEU A 336 -22.79 -9.13 19.56
N VAL A 337 -22.40 -9.21 20.84
CA VAL A 337 -23.14 -8.58 21.95
C VAL A 337 -23.34 -7.06 21.78
N PRO A 338 -22.32 -6.29 21.31
CA PRO A 338 -22.52 -4.85 21.05
C PRO A 338 -23.40 -4.55 19.83
N VAL A 339 -23.55 -5.51 18.92
CA VAL A 339 -24.29 -5.35 17.65
C VAL A 339 -25.76 -5.74 17.83
N LEU A 340 -26.02 -6.86 18.52
CA LEU A 340 -27.35 -7.40 18.77
C LEU A 340 -27.94 -6.78 20.05
N SER A 341 -28.53 -5.59 19.91
CA SER A 341 -29.14 -4.86 21.04
C SER A 341 -30.52 -5.42 21.45
N ASP A 342 -31.14 -6.22 20.58
CA ASP A 342 -32.45 -6.85 20.81
C ASP A 342 -32.33 -8.37 20.60
N PRO A 343 -32.77 -9.21 21.56
CA PRO A 343 -32.80 -10.66 21.39
C PRO A 343 -33.54 -11.14 20.13
N ARG A 344 -34.51 -10.36 19.63
CA ARG A 344 -35.25 -10.64 18.39
C ARG A 344 -34.40 -10.51 17.12
N ASP A 345 -33.32 -9.73 17.16
CA ASP A 345 -32.37 -9.66 16.05
C ASP A 345 -31.56 -10.96 15.95
N ALA A 346 -31.26 -11.60 17.08
CA ALA A 346 -30.60 -12.91 17.06
C ALA A 346 -31.48 -14.00 16.44
N GLU A 347 -32.79 -13.98 16.69
CA GLU A 347 -33.76 -14.89 16.03
C GLU A 347 -33.80 -14.68 14.51
N ARG A 348 -33.68 -13.43 14.06
CA ARG A 348 -33.60 -13.09 12.62
C ARG A 348 -32.30 -13.57 12.00
N VAL A 349 -31.17 -13.45 12.68
CA VAL A 349 -29.89 -14.01 12.22
C VAL A 349 -29.98 -15.54 12.13
N GLN A 350 -30.56 -16.22 13.12
CA GLN A 350 -30.75 -17.68 13.09
C GLN A 350 -31.52 -18.15 11.84
N TYR A 351 -32.52 -17.39 11.39
CA TYR A 351 -33.27 -17.70 10.17
C TYR A 351 -32.41 -17.57 8.90
N LEU A 352 -31.52 -16.58 8.84
CA LEU A 352 -30.64 -16.31 7.70
C LEU A 352 -29.45 -17.28 7.61
N LEU A 353 -29.10 -17.97 8.70
CA LEU A 353 -28.04 -19.00 8.72
C LEU A 353 -28.50 -20.34 8.12
N ALA A 354 -29.75 -20.46 7.65
CA ALA A 354 -30.28 -21.71 7.10
C ALA A 354 -29.48 -22.25 5.90
N ASP A 355 -28.81 -21.37 5.16
CA ASP A 355 -28.07 -21.70 3.92
C ASP A 355 -26.60 -22.12 4.17
N LEU A 356 -26.12 -22.13 5.43
CA LEU A 356 -24.71 -22.43 5.76
C LEU A 356 -24.34 -23.92 5.75
N GLY A 357 -25.24 -24.83 5.36
CA GLY A 357 -24.93 -26.26 5.23
C GLY A 357 -24.32 -26.87 6.51
N ASN A 358 -23.11 -27.41 6.40
CA ASN A 358 -22.41 -28.10 7.50
C ASN A 358 -21.93 -27.16 8.62
N ASP A 359 -21.77 -25.87 8.36
CA ASP A 359 -21.31 -24.89 9.35
C ASP A 359 -22.44 -24.30 10.19
N ARG A 360 -23.70 -24.62 9.83
CA ARG A 360 -24.90 -24.13 10.51
C ARG A 360 -24.92 -24.49 12.00
N GLU A 361 -24.52 -25.71 12.36
CA GLU A 361 -24.56 -26.17 13.75
C GLU A 361 -23.57 -25.39 14.63
N ARG A 362 -22.37 -25.11 14.11
CA ARG A 362 -21.37 -24.27 14.79
C ARG A 362 -21.86 -22.82 14.90
N ALA A 363 -22.48 -22.29 13.85
CA ALA A 363 -23.05 -20.95 13.83
C ALA A 363 -24.15 -20.75 14.90
N LEU A 364 -25.04 -21.76 15.03
CA LEU A 364 -26.12 -21.74 16.01
C LEU A 364 -25.61 -21.79 17.45
N GLN A 365 -24.57 -22.59 17.73
CA GLN A 365 -23.93 -22.66 19.05
C GLN A 365 -23.32 -21.31 19.46
N ILE A 366 -22.64 -20.63 18.54
CA ILE A 366 -22.08 -19.29 18.78
C ILE A 366 -23.20 -18.29 19.11
N LEU A 367 -24.30 -18.31 18.35
CA LEU A 367 -25.44 -17.43 18.60
C LEU A 367 -26.17 -17.75 19.90
N GLU A 368 -26.31 -19.02 20.27
CA GLU A 368 -26.98 -19.41 21.53
C GLU A 368 -26.23 -18.88 22.76
N VAL A 369 -24.90 -18.96 22.74
CA VAL A 369 -24.05 -18.38 23.79
C VAL A 369 -24.17 -16.85 23.80
N THR A 370 -24.19 -16.23 22.63
CA THR A 370 -24.38 -14.77 22.49
C THR A 370 -25.74 -14.31 23.03
N VAL A 371 -26.83 -15.01 22.71
CA VAL A 371 -28.18 -14.71 23.20
C VAL A 371 -28.27 -14.88 24.71
N THR A 372 -27.60 -15.90 25.25
CA THR A 372 -27.53 -16.11 26.71
C THR A 372 -26.82 -14.96 27.40
N ALA A 373 -25.75 -14.42 26.79
CA ALA A 373 -25.05 -13.25 27.29
C ALA A 373 -25.86 -11.94 27.18
N LEU A 374 -26.83 -11.87 26.26
CA LEU A 374 -27.73 -10.72 26.09
C LEU A 374 -28.90 -10.69 27.08
N ARG A 375 -29.22 -11.83 27.73
CA ARG A 375 -30.29 -11.87 28.73
C ARG A 375 -29.86 -11.08 29.98
N PRO A 376 -30.73 -10.20 30.52
CA PRO A 376 -30.41 -9.51 31.76
C PRO A 376 -30.17 -10.53 32.86
N ILE A 377 -29.07 -10.37 33.61
CA ILE A 377 -28.81 -11.15 34.81
C ILE A 377 -29.93 -10.82 35.80
N ASP A 378 -30.84 -11.76 36.03
CA ASP A 378 -31.84 -11.67 37.09
C ASP A 378 -31.09 -11.41 38.41
N ARG A 379 -31.15 -10.16 38.89
CA ARG A 379 -30.74 -9.86 40.26
C ARG A 379 -31.76 -10.53 41.17
N PRO A 380 -31.34 -11.40 42.09
CA PRO A 380 -32.27 -12.03 43.01
C PRO A 380 -33.01 -10.94 43.78
N GLU A 381 -34.34 -11.02 43.76
CA GLU A 381 -35.26 -10.09 44.40
C GLU A 381 -34.82 -9.83 45.84
N GLY A 382 -34.81 -8.54 46.18
CA GLY A 382 -34.34 -8.05 47.46
C GLY A 382 -35.00 -8.76 48.63
N ARG A 383 -34.17 -9.31 49.52
CA ARG A 383 -34.59 -9.57 50.90
C ARG A 383 -35.05 -8.25 51.51
N SER A 384 -36.36 -8.15 51.66
CA SER A 384 -37.01 -7.22 52.55
C SER A 384 -36.78 -7.68 53.99
N GLY A 385 -36.32 -6.74 54.82
CA GLY A 385 -36.54 -6.71 56.25
C GLY A 385 -35.27 -6.64 57.11
N PRO A 386 -35.40 -6.22 58.38
CA PRO A 386 -36.52 -5.55 59.05
C PRO A 386 -36.35 -4.03 59.15
#